data_AF-A0A2M7KND7-F1
#
_entry.id   AF-A0A2M7KND7-F1
#
_cell.length_a   1.000
_cell.length_b   1.000
_cell.length_c   1.000
_cell.angle_alpha   90.00
_cell.angle_beta   90.00
_cell.angle_gamma   90.00
#
_symmetry.space_group_name_H-M   'P 1'
#
loop_
_entity.id
_entity.type
_entity.pdbx_description
1 polymer ?
#
loop_
_entity_poly.entity_id
_entity_poly.type
_entity_poly.pdbx_seq_one_letter_code
_entity_poly.pdbx_strand_id
1 'polypeptide(L)' 'MLRPDADADEWALKRHCVERLASYKVPQTFEFRDALPRNPSGKVVKRLLVPHAGS' A
#
# COMPACT_ATOMS: atom_id res chain seq x y z
N MET A 1 4.57 -9.12 1.34
CA MET A 1 3.82 -10.13 0.55
C MET A 1 2.71 -10.62 1.43
N LEU A 2 1.48 -10.65 0.92
CA LEU A 2 0.36 -11.25 1.63
C LEU A 2 0.64 -12.75 1.81
N ARG A 3 0.13 -13.33 2.90
CA ARG A 3 0.15 -14.78 3.06
C ARG A 3 -0.73 -15.40 1.96
N PRO A 4 -0.41 -16.61 1.47
CA PRO A 4 -1.34 -17.32 0.61
C PRO A 4 -2.70 -17.43 1.36
N ASP A 5 -3.79 -17.10 0.67
CA ASP A 5 -5.17 -16.97 1.18
C ASP A 5 -5.52 -15.67 1.95
N ALA A 6 -4.58 -14.73 2.10
CA ALA A 6 -4.91 -13.43 2.67
C ALA A 6 -5.38 -12.47 1.57
N ASP A 7 -6.69 -12.25 1.50
CA ASP A 7 -7.26 -11.08 0.84
C ASP A 7 -7.11 -9.86 1.78
N ALA A 8 -6.77 -8.71 1.20
CA ALA A 8 -6.57 -7.50 1.95
C ALA A 8 -7.21 -6.34 1.20
N ASP A 9 -8.51 -6.14 1.42
CA ASP A 9 -9.17 -4.89 1.06
C ASP A 9 -8.67 -3.71 1.90
N GLU A 10 -8.96 -2.49 1.43
CA GLU A 10 -8.58 -1.24 2.11
C GLU A 10 -8.99 -1.23 3.59
N TRP A 11 -10.19 -1.74 3.91
CA TRP A 11 -10.69 -1.76 5.28
C TRP A 11 -9.87 -2.68 6.19
N ALA A 12 -9.46 -3.85 5.68
CA ALA A 12 -8.61 -4.79 6.41
C ALA A 12 -7.24 -4.19 6.70
N LEU A 13 -6.64 -3.48 5.72
CA LEU A 13 -5.38 -2.77 5.91
C LEU A 13 -5.50 -1.65 6.93
N LYS A 14 -6.56 -0.83 6.85
CA LYS A 14 -6.81 0.26 7.79
C LYS A 14 -6.98 -0.26 9.21
N ARG A 15 -7.78 -1.31 9.41
CA ARG A 15 -7.95 -1.95 10.72
C ARG A 15 -6.61 -2.45 11.27
N HIS A 16 -5.83 -3.15 10.43
CA HIS A 16 -4.52 -3.64 10.82
C HIS A 16 -3.57 -2.51 11.28
N CYS A 17 -3.60 -1.37 10.59
CA CYS A 17 -2.85 -0.19 10.98
C CYS A 17 -3.34 0.41 12.30
N VAL A 18 -4.66 0.57 12.49
CA VAL A 18 -5.23 1.14 13.73
C VAL A 18 -4.90 0.30 14.96
N GLU A 19 -4.91 -1.03 14.85
CA GLU A 19 -4.59 -1.91 15.98
C GLU A 19 -3.11 -1.87 16.39
N ARG A 20 -2.21 -1.32 15.55
CA ARG A 20 -0.75 -1.44 15.71
C ARG A 20 0.01 -0.12 15.68
N LEU A 21 -0.62 0.94 15.19
CA LEU A 21 -0.01 2.26 15.00
C LEU A 21 -0.81 3.32 15.76
N ALA A 22 -0.11 4.37 16.20
CA ALA A 22 -0.78 5.58 16.66
C ALA A 22 -1.62 6.19 15.51
N SER A 23 -2.75 6.81 15.84
CA SER A 23 -3.74 7.27 14.85
C SER A 23 -3.16 8.15 13.73
N TYR A 24 -2.17 9.00 14.04
CA TYR A 24 -1.51 9.88 13.05
C TYR A 24 -0.59 9.15 12.06
N LYS A 25 -0.28 7.87 12.30
CA LYS A 25 0.53 7.03 11.41
C LYS A 25 -0.31 6.13 10.52
N VAL A 26 -1.63 6.12 10.71
CA VAL A 26 -2.55 5.35 9.87
C VAL A 26 -2.70 6.07 8.52
N PRO A 27 -2.41 5.41 7.39
CA PRO A 27 -2.61 6.00 6.07
C PRO A 27 -4.07 6.39 5.83
N GLN A 28 -4.29 7.49 5.10
CA GLN A 28 -5.63 7.96 4.77
C GLN A 28 -6.24 7.20 3.59
N THR A 29 -5.39 6.77 2.65
CA THR A 29 -5.77 6.06 1.42
C THR A 29 -4.87 4.86 1.21
N PHE A 30 -5.43 3.80 0.63
CA PHE A 30 -4.67 2.63 0.21
C PHE A 30 -4.96 2.35 -1.27
N GLU A 31 -3.91 2.13 -2.04
CA GLU A 31 -4.05 1.87 -3.48
C GLU A 31 -3.37 0.55 -3.82
N PHE A 32 -4.11 -0.34 -4.47
CA PHE A 32 -3.62 -1.64 -4.89
C PHE A 32 -3.09 -1.53 -6.31
N ARG A 33 -1.85 -1.99 -6.52
CA ARG A 33 -1.21 -2.07 -7.83
C ARG A 33 -0.61 -3.44 -8.04
N ASP A 34 -0.67 -3.91 -9.28
CA ASP A 34 -0.01 -5.15 -9.70
C ASP A 34 1.51 -5.07 -9.49
N ALA A 35 2.11 -3.90 -9.76
CA ALA A 35 3.54 -3.67 -9.58
C ALA A 35 3.87 -2.25 -9.08
N LEU A 36 4.99 -2.17 -8.34
CA LEU A 36 5.60 -0.90 -7.94
C LEU A 36 6.64 -0.45 -8.99
N PRO A 37 6.72 0.85 -9.31
CA PRO A 37 7.76 1.39 -10.17
C PRO A 37 9.14 1.18 -9.52
N ARG A 38 10.03 0.50 -10.23
CA ARG A 38 11.38 0.16 -9.77
C ARG A 38 12.44 0.68 -10.74
N ASN A 39 13.62 0.99 -10.23
CA ASN A 39 14.79 1.31 -11.05
C ASN A 39 15.46 0.01 -11.56
N PRO A 40 16.49 0.10 -12.43
CA PRO A 40 17.20 -1.08 -12.94
C PRO A 40 17.86 -1.95 -11.86
N SER A 41 18.14 -1.39 -10.68
CA SER A 41 18.65 -2.10 -9.50
C SER A 41 17.53 -2.78 -8.68
N GLY A 42 16.26 -2.65 -9.08
CA GLY A 42 15.11 -3.23 -8.40
C GLY A 42 14.55 -2.41 -7.23
N LYS A 43 15.12 -1.23 -6.92
CA LYS A 43 14.63 -0.36 -5.83
C LYS A 43 13.40 0.43 -6.26
N VAL A 44 12.43 0.58 -5.34
CA VAL A 44 11.23 1.39 -5.59
C VAL A 44 11.58 2.86 -5.78
N VAL A 45 11.09 3.45 -6.86
CA VAL A 45 11.30 4.87 -7.19
C VAL A 45 10.11 5.68 -6.67
N LYS A 46 10.23 6.20 -5.44
CA LYS A 46 9.14 6.92 -4.76
C LYS A 46 8.52 8.06 -5.57
N ARG A 47 9.32 8.81 -6.33
CA ARG A 47 8.84 9.94 -7.15
C ARG A 47 7.88 9.50 -8.27
N LEU A 48 7.91 8.23 -8.67
CA LEU A 48 7.01 7.68 -9.68
C LEU A 48 5.73 7.07 -9.08
N LEU A 49 5.59 7.07 -7.75
CA LEU A 49 4.36 6.68 -7.05
C LEU A 49 3.37 7.86 -7.08
N VAL A 50 2.89 8.19 -8.28
CA VAL A 50 1.82 9.18 -8.49
C VAL A 50 0.46 8.50 -8.30
N PRO A 51 -0.60 9.21 -7.87
CA PRO A 51 -1.95 8.64 -7.77
C PRO A 51 -2.40 8.01 -9.09
N HIS A 52 -3.05 6.85 -9.04
CA HIS A 52 -3.60 6.22 -10.24
C HIS A 52 -4.83 7.02 -10.70
N ALA A 53 -4.91 7.36 -11.98
CA ALA A 53 -6.00 8.17 -12.55
C ALA A 53 -7.33 7.39 -12.72
N GLY A 54 -7.57 6.37 -11.89
CA GLY A 54 -8.67 5.41 -12.04
C GLY A 54 -9.36 5.06 -10.74
N SER A 55 -9.49 6.02 -9.83
CA SER A 55 -10.45 5.98 -8.71
C SER A 55 -11.66 6.82 -9.05
#